data_AF-A0A8J4C367-F1
#
_entry.id   AF-A0A8J4C367-F1
#
_cell.length_a   1.000
_cell.length_b   1.000
_cell.length_c   1.000
_cell.angle_alpha   90.00
_cell.angle_beta   90.00
_cell.angle_gamma   90.00
#
_symmetry.space_group_name_H-M   'P 1'
#
loop_
_entity.id
_entity.type
_entity.pdbx_description
1 polymer ?
#
loop_
_entity_poly.entity_id
_entity_poly.type
_entity_poly.pdbx_seq_one_letter_code
_entity_poly.pdbx_strand_id
1 'polypeptide(L)'
;ETMTTHGGAGAAVGAVCEPSAPPAVVELLPLPEGIPEELPVLCCGRRAVLLLRTQRVQYDGAMMPVANFEKICGRGDAKKWKASLWLVDEDGNPVRQVGDMLAEKKVDRNILTRLMANAAQYEAYMEWQQQQQQHQHQQQEQEQERQGQAVREELMADDRTEDPAVSGGGGGGIGINGCDVADVITADLGASSEVGVEVRGDGAIWPSGGEQEGAAGVPSDAAAARDGVGRVASAAAVGKPPMKA
;
A
#
# COMPACT_ATOMS: atom_id res chain seq x y z
N GLU A 1 11.07 20.36 37.94
CA GLU A 1 9.80 20.30 37.19
C GLU A 1 9.68 21.55 36.32
N THR A 2 9.84 21.42 35.00
CA THR A 2 9.54 22.50 34.06
C THR A 2 8.86 21.87 32.86
N MET A 3 7.53 21.96 32.83
CA MET A 3 6.71 21.67 31.67
C MET A 3 6.83 22.84 30.69
N THR A 4 7.41 22.59 29.52
CA THR A 4 7.41 23.56 28.41
C THR A 4 6.51 23.02 27.31
N THR A 5 5.28 23.52 27.28
CA THR A 5 4.28 23.26 26.25
C THR A 5 4.44 24.28 25.14
N HIS A 6 4.89 23.84 23.95
CA HIS A 6 4.89 24.67 22.74
C HIS A 6 3.61 24.39 21.94
N GLY A 7 2.66 25.31 22.05
CA GLY A 7 1.49 25.37 21.18
C GLY A 7 1.86 25.97 19.82
N GLY A 8 1.95 25.12 18.80
CA GLY A 8 2.08 25.55 17.40
C GLY A 8 0.70 25.64 16.76
N ALA A 9 0.20 26.85 16.59
CA ALA A 9 -0.98 27.14 15.77
C ALA A 9 -0.61 27.00 14.28
N GLY A 10 -0.84 25.83 13.71
CA GLY A 10 -0.67 25.58 12.27
C GLY A 10 -1.94 26.00 11.52
N ALA A 11 -1.85 27.09 10.75
CA ALA A 11 -2.88 27.50 9.81
C ALA A 11 -2.98 26.46 8.67
N ALA A 12 -4.11 25.74 8.59
CA ALA A 12 -4.41 24.82 7.51
C ALA A 12 -4.77 25.62 6.24
N VAL A 13 -3.77 25.89 5.41
CA VAL A 13 -3.99 26.30 4.01
C VAL A 13 -4.62 25.12 3.28
N GLY A 14 -5.90 25.26 2.92
CA GLY A 14 -6.61 24.31 2.08
C GLY A 14 -5.98 24.26 0.70
N ALA A 15 -5.01 23.36 0.53
CA ALA A 15 -4.48 23.01 -0.78
C ALA A 15 -5.64 22.44 -1.60
N VAL A 16 -6.13 23.25 -2.54
CA VAL A 16 -7.00 22.78 -3.61
C VAL A 16 -6.24 21.62 -4.26
N CYS A 17 -6.77 20.41 -4.12
CA CYS A 17 -6.20 19.21 -4.72
C CYS A 17 -6.28 19.36 -6.23
N GLU A 18 -5.22 19.91 -6.82
CA GLU A 18 -5.00 19.90 -8.25
C GLU A 18 -5.07 18.43 -8.70
N PRO A 19 -5.83 18.11 -9.77
CA PRO A 19 -5.97 16.74 -10.25
C PRO A 19 -4.58 16.18 -10.56
N SER A 20 -4.14 15.23 -9.73
CA SER A 20 -2.83 14.60 -9.86
C SER A 20 -2.68 14.05 -11.28
N ALA A 21 -1.60 14.43 -11.95
CA ALA A 21 -1.28 13.91 -13.28
C ALA A 21 -1.32 12.37 -13.28
N PRO A 22 -1.77 11.73 -14.37
CA PRO A 22 -1.89 10.28 -14.42
C PRO A 22 -0.54 9.62 -14.11
N PRO A 23 -0.50 8.56 -13.28
CA PRO A 23 0.73 7.82 -13.01
C PRO A 23 1.28 7.27 -14.32
N ALA A 24 2.61 7.18 -14.42
CA ALA A 24 3.25 6.59 -15.58
C ALA A 24 2.77 5.14 -15.77
N VAL A 25 2.50 4.75 -17.01
CA VAL A 25 2.22 3.34 -17.34
C VAL A 25 3.50 2.55 -17.09
N VAL A 26 3.45 1.62 -16.14
CA VAL A 26 4.59 0.80 -15.74
C VAL A 26 4.19 -0.65 -15.82
N GLU A 27 5.04 -1.49 -16.42
CA GLU A 27 4.87 -2.94 -16.41
C GLU A 27 5.62 -3.58 -15.23
N LEU A 28 5.09 -4.69 -14.71
CA LEU A 28 5.74 -5.45 -13.65
C LEU A 28 7.05 -6.07 -14.16
N LEU A 29 8.16 -5.70 -13.52
CA LEU A 29 9.47 -6.27 -13.84
C LEU A 29 9.49 -7.77 -13.52
N PRO A 30 10.01 -8.65 -14.40
CA PRO A 30 10.09 -10.06 -14.09
C PRO A 30 11.02 -10.32 -12.89
N LEU A 31 10.68 -11.33 -12.09
CA LEU A 31 11.57 -11.82 -11.04
C LEU A 31 12.81 -12.49 -11.67
N PRO A 32 13.98 -12.46 -11.00
CA PRO A 32 15.14 -13.21 -11.43
C PRO A 32 14.83 -14.71 -11.55
N GLU A 33 15.44 -15.36 -12.54
CA GLU A 33 15.16 -16.75 -12.87
C GLU A 33 15.41 -17.70 -11.67
N GLY A 34 14.47 -18.61 -11.44
CA GLY A 34 14.57 -19.62 -10.40
C GLY A 34 14.27 -19.13 -8.99
N ILE A 35 13.56 -17.99 -8.85
CA ILE A 35 13.05 -17.50 -7.57
C ILE A 35 11.52 -17.42 -7.64
N PRO A 36 10.79 -18.09 -6.75
CA PRO A 36 9.35 -17.98 -6.70
C PRO A 36 8.92 -16.61 -6.17
N GLU A 37 7.75 -16.14 -6.60
CA GLU A 37 7.17 -14.87 -6.15
C GLU A 37 6.77 -14.90 -4.67
N GLU A 38 6.30 -16.08 -4.25
CA GLU A 38 5.88 -16.38 -2.89
C GLU A 38 6.87 -17.35 -2.24
N LEU A 39 7.35 -17.00 -1.06
CA LEU A 39 8.29 -17.81 -0.29
C LEU A 39 7.65 -18.17 1.05
N PRO A 40 7.39 -19.45 1.34
CA PRO A 40 6.94 -19.85 2.67
C PRO A 40 8.11 -19.65 3.65
N VAL A 41 7.86 -18.89 4.72
CA VAL A 41 8.88 -18.49 5.69
C VAL A 41 8.46 -18.80 7.12
N LEU A 42 9.47 -18.95 7.99
CA LEU A 42 9.36 -19.13 9.42
C LEU A 42 10.17 -18.06 10.14
N CYS A 43 9.58 -17.45 11.16
CA CYS A 43 10.27 -16.56 12.09
C CYS A 43 9.85 -16.91 13.52
N CYS A 44 10.81 -17.29 14.37
CA CYS A 44 10.56 -17.67 15.78
C CYS A 44 9.38 -18.65 15.97
N GLY A 45 9.24 -19.64 15.07
CA GLY A 45 8.16 -20.64 15.13
C GLY A 45 6.83 -20.20 14.50
N ARG A 46 6.70 -18.95 14.03
CA ARG A 46 5.51 -18.47 13.30
C ARG A 46 5.73 -18.61 11.79
N ARG A 47 4.77 -19.25 11.11
CA ARG A 47 4.77 -19.45 9.66
C ARG A 47 4.06 -18.32 8.96
N ALA A 48 4.55 -17.90 7.81
CA ALA A 48 3.95 -16.87 6.97
C ALA A 48 4.39 -17.04 5.50
N VAL A 49 3.83 -16.25 4.59
CA VAL A 49 4.23 -16.22 3.17
C VAL A 49 4.84 -14.86 2.84
N LEU A 50 6.10 -14.85 2.41
CA LEU A 50 6.81 -13.64 1.97
C LEU A 50 6.55 -13.41 0.47
N LEU A 51 5.95 -12.26 0.14
CA LEU A 51 5.86 -11.75 -1.22
C LEU A 51 7.16 -10.99 -1.55
N LEU A 52 8.03 -11.60 -2.35
CA LEU A 52 9.39 -11.10 -2.53
C LEU A 52 9.42 -9.71 -3.20
N ARG A 53 8.50 -9.50 -4.15
CA ARG A 53 8.39 -8.28 -4.95
C ARG A 53 8.04 -7.05 -4.09
N THR A 54 7.02 -7.17 -3.25
CA THR A 54 6.54 -6.06 -2.40
C THR A 54 7.24 -6.01 -1.05
N GLN A 55 8.06 -7.02 -0.71
CA GLN A 55 8.69 -7.18 0.61
C GLN A 55 7.65 -7.10 1.75
N ARG A 56 6.50 -7.72 1.50
CA ARG A 56 5.39 -7.88 2.47
C ARG A 56 5.22 -9.34 2.83
N VAL A 57 4.67 -9.58 4.00
CA VAL A 57 4.38 -10.91 4.52
C VAL A 57 2.87 -11.04 4.69
N GLN A 58 2.32 -12.16 4.20
CA GLN A 58 0.98 -12.61 4.52
C GLN A 58 1.05 -13.47 5.79
N TYR A 59 0.49 -12.98 6.88
CA TYR A 59 0.43 -13.66 8.17
C TYR A 59 -0.99 -13.59 8.69
N ASP A 60 -1.60 -14.75 8.96
CA ASP A 60 -2.97 -14.86 9.48
C ASP A 60 -4.01 -14.11 8.62
N GLY A 61 -3.88 -14.26 7.29
CA GLY A 61 -4.74 -13.59 6.29
C GLY A 61 -4.44 -12.10 6.07
N ALA A 62 -3.63 -11.47 6.91
CA ALA A 62 -3.29 -10.06 6.80
C ALA A 62 -1.96 -9.82 6.07
N MET A 63 -1.93 -8.81 5.20
CA MET A 63 -0.72 -8.34 4.52
C MET A 63 -0.03 -7.26 5.36
N MET A 64 1.25 -7.44 5.69
CA MET A 64 2.01 -6.46 6.47
C MET A 64 3.48 -6.33 6.02
N PRO A 65 4.17 -5.22 6.33
CA PRO A 65 5.61 -5.12 6.12
C PRO A 65 6.38 -6.19 6.89
N VAL A 66 7.49 -6.69 6.33
CA VAL A 66 8.31 -7.73 6.99
C VAL A 66 8.78 -7.29 8.38
N ALA A 67 9.15 -6.01 8.55
CA ALA A 67 9.57 -5.46 9.83
C ALA A 67 8.47 -5.54 10.91
N ASN A 68 7.20 -5.42 10.52
CA ASN A 68 6.08 -5.57 11.46
C ASN A 68 5.89 -7.04 11.84
N PHE A 69 6.04 -7.96 10.88
CA PHE A 69 6.02 -9.39 11.16
C PHE A 69 7.16 -9.81 12.12
N GLU A 70 8.36 -9.27 11.96
CA GLU A 70 9.46 -9.51 12.91
C GLU A 70 9.15 -9.02 14.33
N LYS A 71 8.52 -7.86 14.47
CA LYS A 71 8.07 -7.34 15.78
C LYS A 71 7.07 -8.31 16.44
N ILE A 72 6.11 -8.84 15.68
CA ILE A 72 5.14 -9.85 16.17
C ILE A 72 5.86 -11.13 16.60
N CYS A 73 6.95 -11.49 15.93
CA CYS A 73 7.79 -12.64 16.26
C CYS A 73 8.76 -12.39 17.44
N GLY A 74 8.75 -11.19 18.04
CA GLY A 74 9.65 -10.82 19.14
C GLY A 74 11.07 -10.46 18.71
N ARG A 75 11.30 -10.15 17.42
CA ARG A 75 12.59 -9.74 16.84
C ARG A 75 12.59 -8.31 16.31
N GLY A 76 11.85 -7.41 16.94
CA GLY A 76 11.69 -6.02 16.48
C GLY A 76 12.98 -5.20 16.31
N ASP A 77 14.07 -5.60 16.97
CA ASP A 77 15.37 -4.93 16.90
C ASP A 77 16.31 -5.49 15.81
N ALA A 78 15.90 -6.54 15.09
CA ALA A 78 16.70 -7.11 14.03
C ALA A 78 16.77 -6.14 12.85
N LYS A 79 17.90 -5.45 12.69
CA LYS A 79 18.15 -4.56 11.53
C LYS A 79 18.14 -5.28 10.17
N LYS A 80 18.03 -6.62 10.14
CA LYS A 80 18.24 -7.45 8.95
C LYS A 80 17.22 -8.59 8.88
N TRP A 81 16.03 -8.28 8.39
CA TRP A 81 14.95 -9.27 8.19
C TRP A 81 15.37 -10.50 7.37
N LYS A 82 16.28 -10.33 6.40
CA LYS A 82 16.79 -11.44 5.58
C LYS A 82 17.49 -12.54 6.38
N ALA A 83 18.07 -12.20 7.53
CA ALA A 83 18.77 -13.12 8.42
C ALA A 83 17.87 -13.70 9.53
N SER A 84 16.69 -13.11 9.76
CA SER A 84 15.74 -13.58 10.76
C SER A 84 14.69 -14.54 10.19
N LEU A 85 14.43 -14.45 8.88
CA LEU A 85 13.51 -15.33 8.17
C LEU A 85 14.20 -16.59 7.64
N TRP A 86 13.57 -17.73 7.89
CA TRP A 86 13.97 -19.04 7.37
C TRP A 86 12.98 -19.51 6.32
N LEU A 87 13.46 -20.03 5.20
CA LEU A 87 12.63 -20.78 4.25
C LEU A 87 12.21 -22.09 4.87
N VAL A 88 10.98 -22.52 4.57
CA VAL A 88 10.46 -23.81 5.01
C VAL A 88 10.23 -24.77 3.85
N ASP A 89 10.38 -26.07 4.13
CA ASP A 89 9.99 -27.15 3.21
C ASP A 89 8.48 -27.45 3.30
N GLU A 90 8.03 -28.49 2.60
CA GLU A 90 6.63 -28.93 2.55
C GLU A 90 6.14 -29.43 3.92
N ASP A 91 7.02 -30.02 4.74
CA ASP A 91 6.74 -30.41 6.13
C ASP A 91 6.74 -29.18 7.08
N GLY A 92 7.28 -28.07 6.59
CA GLY A 92 7.43 -26.79 7.22
C GLY A 92 8.55 -26.72 8.26
N ASN A 93 9.58 -27.53 8.08
CA ASN A 93 10.85 -27.45 8.78
C ASN A 93 11.72 -26.34 8.17
N PRO A 94 12.54 -25.65 8.99
CA PRO A 94 13.44 -24.62 8.48
C PRO A 94 14.59 -25.25 7.69
N VAL A 95 14.75 -24.84 6.42
CA VAL A 95 15.79 -25.36 5.51
C VAL A 95 17.01 -24.45 5.50
N ARG A 96 16.82 -23.16 5.22
CA ARG A 96 17.90 -22.17 5.10
C ARG A 96 17.40 -20.74 5.28
N GLN A 97 18.29 -19.79 5.54
CA GLN A 97 17.89 -18.38 5.67
C GLN A 97 17.52 -17.79 4.30
N VAL A 98 16.56 -16.86 4.30
CA VAL A 98 16.16 -16.14 3.08
C VAL A 98 17.35 -15.36 2.50
N GLY A 99 18.18 -14.74 3.36
CA GLY A 99 19.38 -14.02 2.95
C GLY A 99 20.38 -14.87 2.17
N ASP A 100 20.61 -16.11 2.59
CA ASP A 100 21.52 -17.03 1.92
C ASP A 100 20.99 -17.45 0.54
N MET A 101 19.68 -17.73 0.45
CA MET A 101 19.03 -18.04 -0.83
C MET A 101 19.14 -16.88 -1.82
N LEU A 102 18.86 -15.65 -1.36
CA LEU A 102 18.97 -14.46 -2.21
C LEU A 102 20.41 -14.23 -2.65
N ALA A 103 21.39 -14.46 -1.78
CA ALA A 103 22.81 -14.36 -2.12
C ALA A 103 23.22 -15.40 -3.19
N GLU A 104 22.77 -16.65 -3.06
CA GLU A 104 23.02 -17.71 -4.05
C GLU A 104 22.48 -17.33 -5.44
N LYS A 105 21.28 -16.76 -5.48
CA LYS A 105 20.63 -16.30 -6.72
C LYS A 105 21.09 -14.94 -7.20
N LYS A 106 22.11 -14.34 -6.56
CA LYS A 106 22.66 -13.02 -6.88
C LYS A 106 21.60 -11.90 -6.85
N VAL A 107 20.62 -12.02 -5.96
CA VAL A 107 19.62 -10.98 -5.71
C VAL A 107 20.11 -10.05 -4.62
N ASP A 108 20.69 -8.94 -5.07
CA ASP A 108 21.22 -7.90 -4.20
C ASP A 108 20.11 -6.97 -3.67
N ARG A 109 20.52 -6.02 -2.79
CA ARG A 109 19.60 -5.02 -2.26
C ARG A 109 19.03 -4.15 -3.38
N ASN A 110 19.80 -3.85 -4.42
CA ASN A 110 19.37 -2.96 -5.49
C ASN A 110 18.25 -3.58 -6.32
N ILE A 111 18.35 -4.88 -6.64
CA ILE A 111 17.29 -5.62 -7.34
C ILE A 111 16.01 -5.60 -6.52
N LEU A 112 16.06 -5.90 -5.21
CA LEU A 112 14.86 -5.89 -4.37
C LEU A 112 14.24 -4.50 -4.24
N THR A 113 15.06 -3.45 -4.07
CA THR A 113 14.57 -2.07 -4.05
C THR A 113 13.90 -1.70 -5.37
N ARG A 114 14.49 -2.10 -6.51
CA ARG A 114 13.91 -1.86 -7.83
C ARG A 114 12.59 -2.60 -8.03
N LEU A 115 12.52 -3.87 -7.61
CA LEU A 115 11.28 -4.66 -7.67
C LEU A 115 10.17 -4.04 -6.82
N MET A 116 10.50 -3.60 -5.60
CA MET A 116 9.55 -2.96 -4.69
C MET A 116 9.04 -1.62 -5.24
N ALA A 117 9.93 -0.77 -5.75
CA ALA A 117 9.56 0.50 -6.34
C ALA A 117 8.68 0.32 -7.59
N ASN A 118 9.03 -0.64 -8.45
CA ASN A 118 8.24 -0.99 -9.61
C ASN A 118 6.85 -1.52 -9.25
N ALA A 119 6.75 -2.36 -8.22
CA ALA A 119 5.47 -2.88 -7.75
C ALA A 119 4.57 -1.76 -7.20
N ALA A 120 5.13 -0.83 -6.42
CA ALA A 120 4.38 0.31 -5.92
C ALA A 120 3.88 1.22 -7.06
N GLN A 121 4.69 1.44 -8.11
CA GLN A 121 4.26 2.18 -9.29
C GLN A 121 3.16 1.45 -10.07
N TYR A 122 3.26 0.13 -10.19
CA TYR A 122 2.24 -0.68 -10.83
C TYR A 122 0.91 -0.65 -10.06
N GLU A 123 0.93 -0.79 -8.73
CA GLU A 123 -0.25 -0.67 -7.87
C GLU A 123 -0.92 0.71 -8.04
N ALA A 124 -0.16 1.80 -7.99
CA ALA A 124 -0.68 3.15 -8.21
C ALA A 124 -1.30 3.34 -9.60
N TYR A 125 -0.70 2.74 -10.63
CA TYR A 125 -1.26 2.76 -11.98
C TYR A 125 -2.58 2.00 -12.08
N MET A 126 -2.67 0.81 -11.47
CA MET A 126 -3.88 -0.01 -11.45
C MET A 126 -5.01 0.69 -10.68
N GLU A 127 -4.72 1.29 -9.53
CA GLU A 127 -5.69 2.07 -8.76
C GLU A 127 -6.22 3.27 -9.56
N TRP A 128 -5.33 4.01 -10.21
CA TRP A 128 -5.72 5.12 -11.07
C TRP A 128 -6.61 4.64 -12.23
N GLN A 129 -6.27 3.53 -12.87
CA GLN A 129 -7.07 2.97 -13.96
C GLN A 129 -8.49 2.60 -13.47
N GLN A 130 -8.59 2.01 -12.28
CA GLN A 130 -9.88 1.69 -11.67
C GLN A 130 -10.69 2.96 -11.36
N GLN A 131 -10.07 3.99 -10.80
CA GLN A 131 -10.73 5.27 -10.53
C GLN A 131 -11.23 5.94 -11.82
N GLN A 132 -10.46 5.87 -12.91
CA GLN A 132 -10.89 6.39 -14.21
C GLN A 132 -12.13 5.67 -14.74
N GLN A 133 -12.21 4.34 -14.60
CA GLN A 133 -13.40 3.57 -14.99
C GLN A 133 -14.63 3.95 -14.16
N GLN A 134 -14.47 4.10 -12.84
CA GLN A 134 -15.54 4.53 -11.96
C GLN A 134 -16.03 5.94 -12.29
N HIS A 135 -15.11 6.86 -12.59
CA HIS A 135 -15.46 8.22 -12.97
C HIS A 135 -16.23 8.28 -14.29
N GLN A 136 -15.82 7.50 -15.29
CA GLN A 136 -16.56 7.39 -16.57
C GLN A 136 -17.97 6.83 -16.37
N HIS A 137 -18.12 5.82 -15.49
CA HIS A 137 -19.43 5.27 -15.17
C HIS A 137 -20.35 6.31 -14.53
N GLN A 138 -19.87 7.03 -13.51
CA GLN A 138 -20.64 8.10 -12.85
C GLN A 138 -21.04 9.22 -13.81
N GLN A 139 -20.17 9.60 -14.76
CA GLN A 139 -20.52 10.59 -15.78
C GLN A 139 -21.65 10.11 -16.70
N GLN A 140 -21.62 8.83 -17.11
CA GLN A 140 -22.68 8.26 -17.95
C GLN A 140 -24.01 8.15 -17.21
N GLU A 141 -23.99 7.78 -15.93
CA GLU A 141 -25.19 7.74 -15.09
C GLU A 141 -25.79 9.15 -14.93
N GLN A 142 -24.98 10.15 -14.61
CA GLN A 142 -25.45 11.54 -14.51
C GLN A 142 -26.00 12.06 -15.84
N GLU A 143 -25.39 11.70 -16.96
CA GLU A 143 -25.89 12.08 -18.27
C GLU A 143 -27.23 11.41 -18.59
N GLN A 144 -27.38 10.12 -18.28
CA GLN A 144 -28.66 9.40 -18.43
C GLN A 144 -29.74 9.99 -17.53
N GLU A 145 -29.42 10.32 -16.28
CA GLU A 145 -30.34 11.00 -15.36
C GLU A 145 -30.73 12.38 -15.90
N ARG A 146 -29.78 13.15 -16.43
CA ARG A 146 -30.06 14.46 -17.02
C ARG A 146 -30.93 14.35 -18.26
N GLN A 147 -30.70 13.36 -19.11
CA GLN A 147 -31.54 13.07 -20.27
C GLN A 147 -32.94 12.61 -19.84
N GLY A 148 -33.03 11.73 -18.85
CA GLY A 148 -34.30 11.27 -18.29
C GLY A 148 -35.09 12.40 -17.62
N GLN A 149 -34.41 13.30 -16.90
CA GLN A 149 -35.01 14.53 -16.34
C GLN A 149 -35.50 15.45 -17.44
N ALA A 150 -34.72 15.67 -18.50
CA ALA A 150 -35.12 16.50 -19.63
C ALA A 150 -36.37 15.92 -20.33
N VAL A 151 -36.39 14.61 -20.62
CA VAL A 151 -37.56 13.94 -21.21
C VAL A 151 -38.78 14.01 -20.28
N ARG A 152 -38.58 13.86 -18.96
CA ARG A 152 -39.65 13.97 -17.96
C ARG A 152 -40.21 15.39 -17.88
N GLU A 153 -39.34 16.41 -17.96
CA GLU A 153 -39.74 17.82 -17.98
C GLU A 153 -40.53 18.15 -19.26
N GLU A 154 -40.09 17.63 -20.41
CA GLU A 154 -40.80 17.78 -21.69
C GLU A 154 -42.19 17.12 -21.64
N LEU A 155 -42.30 15.91 -21.09
CA LEU A 155 -43.60 15.21 -20.94
C LEU A 155 -44.57 15.94 -19.99
N MET A 156 -44.06 16.60 -18.96
CA MET A 156 -44.87 17.38 -18.01
C MET A 156 -45.30 18.75 -18.56
N ALA A 157 -44.63 19.27 -19.58
CA ALA A 157 -44.95 20.55 -20.19
C ALA A 157 -46.22 20.49 -21.07
N ASP A 158 -46.52 19.33 -21.67
CA ASP A 158 -47.65 19.15 -22.59
C ASP A 158 -49.01 19.14 -21.86
N ASP A 159 -49.06 18.59 -20.63
CA ASP A 159 -50.28 18.48 -19.80
C ASP A 159 -50.79 19.83 -19.26
N ARG A 160 -50.04 20.92 -19.45
CA ARG A 160 -50.45 22.28 -19.03
C ARG A 160 -51.23 23.07 -20.07
N THR A 161 -51.46 22.54 -21.26
CA THR A 161 -51.98 23.37 -22.38
C THR A 161 -53.50 23.37 -22.50
N GLU A 162 -54.23 22.40 -21.96
CA GLU A 162 -55.70 22.34 -22.09
C GLU A 162 -56.24 21.81 -20.74
N ASP A 163 -57.18 22.44 -20.04
CA ASP A 163 -58.48 22.90 -20.52
C ASP A 163 -59.22 23.59 -19.33
N PRO A 164 -60.55 23.77 -19.40
CA PRO A 164 -61.29 24.90 -19.91
C PRO A 164 -61.53 25.96 -18.82
N ALA A 165 -62.07 27.11 -19.23
CA ALA A 165 -62.67 28.09 -18.34
C ALA A 165 -63.80 27.47 -17.47
N VAL A 166 -63.48 26.85 -16.34
CA VAL A 166 -64.45 26.57 -15.28
C VAL A 166 -64.59 27.82 -14.41
N SER A 167 -65.43 28.72 -14.93
CA SER A 167 -66.07 29.76 -14.13
C SER A 167 -66.99 29.07 -13.12
N GLY A 168 -66.74 29.24 -11.82
CA GLY A 168 -67.78 28.95 -10.83
C GLY A 168 -67.31 28.70 -9.39
N GLY A 169 -67.55 29.70 -8.53
CA GLY A 169 -67.79 29.54 -7.09
C GLY A 169 -66.55 29.28 -6.23
N GLY A 170 -66.20 30.09 -5.23
CA GLY A 170 -67.08 30.66 -4.22
C GLY A 170 -67.33 29.64 -3.10
N GLY A 171 -66.45 29.65 -2.09
CA GLY A 171 -66.55 28.84 -0.87
C GLY A 171 -65.14 28.49 -0.39
N GLY A 172 -64.56 29.06 0.66
CA GLY A 172 -65.16 29.37 1.93
C GLY A 172 -64.88 28.22 2.88
N GLY A 173 -63.78 28.32 3.64
CA GLY A 173 -63.78 27.82 5.00
C GLY A 173 -62.77 26.75 5.40
N ILE A 174 -62.18 27.07 6.56
CA ILE A 174 -61.81 26.19 7.66
C ILE A 174 -60.42 25.55 7.58
N GLY A 175 -59.50 26.25 8.25
CA GLY A 175 -58.29 25.65 8.76
C GLY A 175 -58.60 24.54 9.76
N ILE A 176 -57.82 23.47 9.65
CA ILE A 176 -57.72 22.43 10.66
C ILE A 176 -56.24 22.32 11.02
N ASN A 177 -55.96 22.84 12.21
CA ASN A 177 -54.82 22.47 13.02
C ASN A 177 -54.87 20.95 13.29
N GLY A 178 -53.70 20.32 13.25
CA GLY A 178 -53.32 19.24 14.19
C GLY A 178 -53.91 17.84 13.96
N CYS A 179 -53.02 16.92 13.60
CA CYS A 179 -52.85 15.56 14.17
C CYS A 179 -51.65 14.96 13.42
N ASP A 180 -50.47 14.77 14.02
CA ASP A 180 -50.20 13.90 15.16
C ASP A 180 -50.93 12.56 15.01
N VAL A 181 -50.41 11.73 14.10
CA VAL A 181 -50.60 10.28 14.09
C VAL A 181 -49.24 9.64 13.86
N ALA A 182 -48.58 9.39 14.99
CA ALA A 182 -48.25 8.04 15.43
C ALA A 182 -47.67 7.07 14.37
N ASP A 183 -46.43 6.68 14.65
CA ASP A 183 -46.07 5.27 14.83
C ASP A 183 -46.09 4.40 13.56
N VAL A 184 -44.99 4.46 12.81
CA VAL A 184 -44.53 3.30 12.04
C VAL A 184 -43.25 2.79 12.68
N ILE A 185 -43.46 1.81 13.56
CA ILE A 185 -42.50 0.81 14.01
C ILE A 185 -41.76 0.29 12.77
N THR A 186 -40.53 0.75 12.55
CA THR A 186 -39.60 0.06 11.67
C THR A 186 -38.77 -0.84 12.57
N ALA A 187 -39.06 -2.14 12.47
CA ALA A 187 -38.48 -3.18 13.28
C ALA A 187 -36.96 -3.16 13.22
N ASP A 188 -36.38 -3.20 14.42
CA ASP A 188 -35.05 -3.67 14.77
C ASP A 188 -34.72 -4.97 14.03
N LEU A 189 -33.83 -4.88 13.03
CA LEU A 189 -33.12 -6.02 12.48
C LEU A 189 -31.62 -5.75 12.57
N GLY A 190 -31.03 -6.30 13.62
CA GLY A 190 -29.69 -6.86 13.54
C GLY A 190 -28.58 -5.84 13.47
N ALA A 191 -28.26 -5.27 14.62
CA ALA A 191 -26.91 -4.82 14.92
C ALA A 191 -25.96 -6.03 14.84
N SER A 192 -25.45 -6.32 13.64
CA SER A 192 -24.14 -6.95 13.49
C SER A 192 -23.14 -5.97 14.06
N SER A 193 -22.66 -6.28 15.26
CA SER A 193 -21.51 -5.63 15.87
C SER A 193 -20.29 -5.93 15.02
N GLU A 194 -20.11 -5.15 13.97
CA GLU A 194 -18.84 -4.99 13.30
C GLU A 194 -18.01 -4.15 14.27
N VAL A 195 -17.12 -4.81 15.01
CA VAL A 195 -16.07 -4.15 15.77
C VAL A 195 -15.18 -3.48 14.71
N GLY A 196 -15.57 -2.27 14.33
CA GLY A 196 -14.75 -1.33 13.60
C GLY A 196 -13.59 -0.96 14.48
N VAL A 197 -12.54 -1.78 14.45
CA VAL A 197 -11.21 -1.34 14.83
C VAL A 197 -10.86 -0.26 13.80
N GLU A 198 -11.16 0.99 14.14
CA GLU A 198 -10.50 2.14 13.54
C GLU A 198 -9.01 2.00 13.86
N VAL A 199 -8.32 1.23 13.03
CA VAL A 199 -6.89 1.36 12.86
C VAL A 199 -6.72 2.74 12.29
N ARG A 200 -6.49 3.73 13.18
CA ARG A 200 -5.84 4.97 12.82
C ARG A 200 -4.58 4.60 12.05
N GLY A 201 -4.69 4.63 10.73
CA GLY A 201 -3.57 4.61 9.83
C GLY A 201 -2.84 5.93 10.05
N ASP A 202 -1.99 5.97 11.07
CA ASP A 202 -0.83 6.84 11.06
C ASP A 202 -0.12 6.54 9.75
N GLY A 203 -0.35 7.41 8.77
CA GLY A 203 0.36 7.43 7.51
C GLY A 203 1.84 7.48 7.86
N ALA A 204 2.47 6.31 7.82
CA ALA A 204 3.91 6.18 7.93
C ALA A 204 4.49 6.85 6.68
N ILE A 205 4.70 8.16 6.79
CA ILE A 205 5.67 8.90 6.00
C ILE A 205 6.97 8.15 6.23
N TRP A 206 7.37 7.33 5.27
CA TRP A 206 8.66 6.67 5.28
C TRP A 206 9.71 7.79 5.22
N PRO A 207 10.52 8.01 6.26
CA PRO A 207 11.66 8.89 6.10
C PRO A 207 12.60 8.20 5.12
N SER A 208 12.77 8.80 3.94
CA SER A 208 13.94 8.54 3.09
C SER A 208 15.17 8.67 3.97
N GLY A 209 15.80 7.53 4.28
CA GLY A 209 17.01 7.47 5.07
C GLY A 209 18.11 8.22 4.35
N GLY A 210 18.31 9.49 4.71
CA GLY A 210 19.55 10.19 4.50
C GLY A 210 20.61 9.51 5.35
N GLU A 211 21.48 8.74 4.70
CA GLU A 211 22.81 8.42 5.22
C GLU A 211 23.54 9.74 5.47
N GLN A 212 23.45 10.26 6.70
CA GLN A 212 24.50 11.15 7.21
C GLN A 212 25.65 10.24 7.62
N GLU A 213 26.59 10.07 6.69
CA GLU A 213 27.95 9.65 7.01
C GLU A 213 28.53 10.66 7.99
N GLY A 214 28.56 10.28 9.27
CA GLY A 214 29.31 10.97 10.29
C GLY A 214 30.79 10.91 9.95
N ALA A 215 31.31 12.00 9.39
CA ALA A 215 32.73 12.28 9.30
C ALA A 215 33.30 12.45 10.72
N ALA A 216 33.66 11.32 11.34
CA ALA A 216 34.54 11.30 12.48
C ALA A 216 35.96 11.62 11.98
N GLY A 217 36.44 12.81 12.36
CA GLY A 217 37.78 13.27 12.07
C GLY A 217 38.86 12.31 12.59
N VAL A 218 39.87 12.12 11.76
CA VAL A 218 41.17 11.56 12.17
C VAL A 218 42.23 12.57 11.69
N PRO A 219 43.10 13.08 12.58
CA PRO A 219 44.20 13.94 12.18
C PRO A 219 45.25 13.12 11.43
N SER A 220 45.52 13.50 10.18
CA SER A 220 46.61 12.92 9.38
C SER A 220 47.87 13.76 9.58
N ASP A 221 48.68 13.34 10.54
CA ASP A 221 50.08 13.76 10.69
C ASP A 221 51.01 12.69 10.06
N ALA A 222 52.23 13.11 9.76
CA ALA A 222 53.40 12.31 9.39
C ALA A 222 53.43 11.68 7.99
N ALA A 223 53.97 12.48 7.07
CA ALA A 223 54.75 12.00 5.94
C ALA A 223 55.91 11.10 6.42
N ALA A 224 55.94 9.84 5.97
CA ALA A 224 57.12 9.01 6.00
C ALA A 224 57.18 8.17 4.71
N ALA A 225 58.05 8.60 3.82
CA ALA A 225 58.46 7.88 2.63
C ALA A 225 59.01 6.50 3.00
N ARG A 226 58.52 5.44 2.37
CA ARG A 226 59.28 4.20 2.13
C ARG A 226 58.88 3.54 0.81
N ASP A 227 59.75 3.79 -0.16
CA ASP A 227 60.16 2.92 -1.26
C ASP A 227 60.26 1.45 -0.81
N GLY A 228 59.88 0.48 -1.67
CA GLY A 228 60.05 -0.93 -1.34
C GLY A 228 59.36 -1.95 -2.23
N VAL A 229 59.83 -2.01 -3.48
CA VAL A 229 59.73 -3.12 -4.44
C VAL A 229 59.61 -4.53 -3.80
N GLY A 230 58.62 -5.32 -4.23
CA GLY A 230 58.45 -6.70 -3.75
C GLY A 230 57.55 -7.57 -4.63
N ARG A 231 57.93 -7.73 -5.89
CA ARG A 231 57.34 -8.66 -6.86
C ARG A 231 57.84 -10.09 -6.57
N VAL A 232 56.97 -11.04 -6.25
CA VAL A 232 57.24 -12.48 -6.48
C VAL A 232 55.97 -13.22 -6.91
N ALA A 233 56.18 -14.10 -7.88
CA ALA A 233 55.20 -14.85 -8.64
C ALA A 233 54.94 -16.26 -8.05
N SER A 234 54.07 -16.99 -8.75
CA SER A 234 53.91 -18.46 -8.77
C SER A 234 53.07 -19.06 -7.62
N ALA A 235 52.28 -20.11 -7.79
CA ALA A 235 52.20 -21.10 -8.86
C ALA A 235 50.77 -21.64 -9.00
N ALA A 236 50.45 -22.11 -10.19
CA ALA A 236 49.28 -22.89 -10.52
C ALA A 236 49.31 -24.29 -9.87
N ALA A 237 48.15 -24.78 -9.44
CA ALA A 237 47.91 -26.18 -9.15
C ALA A 237 46.69 -26.65 -9.96
N VAL A 238 46.97 -27.34 -11.06
CA VAL A 238 46.00 -28.06 -11.89
C VAL A 238 45.78 -29.44 -11.25
N GLY A 239 44.62 -29.64 -10.65
CA GLY A 239 44.16 -30.94 -10.14
C GLY A 239 43.42 -31.72 -11.23
N LYS A 240 43.91 -32.91 -11.54
CA LYS A 240 43.34 -33.86 -12.51
C LYS A 240 42.39 -34.83 -11.79
N PRO A 241 41.14 -35.06 -12.25
CA PRO A 241 40.26 -36.05 -11.63
C PRO A 241 40.54 -37.49 -12.13
N PRO A 242 40.29 -38.52 -11.30
CA PRO A 242 40.50 -39.91 -11.65
C PRO A 242 39.34 -40.48 -12.49
N MET A 243 39.67 -41.23 -13.53
CA MET A 243 38.73 -42.09 -14.24
C MET A 243 38.48 -43.36 -13.41
N LYS A 244 37.21 -43.70 -13.17
CA LYS A 244 36.81 -45.02 -12.68
C LYS A 244 36.61 -45.96 -13.86
N ALA A 245 37.14 -47.18 -13.71
CA ALA A 245 36.99 -48.31 -14.62
C ALA A 245 35.62 -48.96 -14.46
#